data_AF-A0A7M2SGV8-F1
#
_entry.id   AF-A0A7M2SGV8-F1
#
_cell.length_a   1.000
_cell.length_b   1.000
_cell.length_c   1.000
_cell.angle_alpha   90.00
_cell.angle_beta   90.00
_cell.angle_gamma   90.00
#
_symmetry.space_group_name_H-M   'P 1'
#
loop_
_entity.id
_entity.type
_entity.pdbx_description
1 polymer ?
#
loop_
_entity_poly.entity_id
_entity_poly.type
_entity_poly.pdbx_seq_one_letter_code
_entity_poly.pdbx_strand_id
1 'polypeptide(L)'
;MAVPVAQQRKLTQRSGNICAFPDCGLLLTAQGTPEDPVVVLGEMAHIVAESPNGPRGDSPLTPEERNRYENLILLCNQHHQLIDSEGALAKYTVERLHAMKEAHEQRIERRLGGRSNVPSELPPIVNDTVYSNVLPVTQMPRYIYGAPCSAGRESEVRPAATSAGVMTPFILREGRLWAFQDLRDSGNPFADAVACTETERFSTKEWWTDPDKLGWYVALLNRSLNKLTGRLGLRLDHDHHRYYFEPEAAGVERSVPYRPLNANRATRSVVWQPKKRATGEARNYWLHRAVSLRFFLIGDNQWCLSVRPELRVTSDGFESMQAKYIGRQVTRKKSRLFNHDLLGEVQFWRDFLGRSTPRIFFPFGTDRQNLIVSTSLSSGQVRWPGIPAEHDMPFKNVEYVDDLFTWAEAEGLSDDDEDEEEALR
;
A
#
# COMPACT_ATOMS: atom_id res chain seq x y z
N MET A 1 1.45 42.59 -2.17
CA MET A 1 2.09 43.09 -0.94
C MET A 1 3.54 42.67 -0.96
N ALA A 2 4.48 43.56 -0.60
CA ALA A 2 5.89 43.18 -0.58
C ALA A 2 6.18 42.09 0.47
N VAL A 3 7.13 41.20 0.18
CA VAL A 3 7.64 40.21 1.14
C VAL A 3 8.20 40.94 2.37
N PRO A 4 7.77 40.64 3.61
CA PRO A 4 8.29 41.31 4.79
C PRO A 4 9.80 41.10 4.97
N VAL A 5 10.53 42.14 5.40
CA VAL A 5 12.01 42.12 5.55
C VAL A 5 12.50 40.96 6.41
N ALA A 6 11.76 40.59 7.47
CA ALA A 6 12.09 39.44 8.32
C ALA A 6 12.10 38.12 7.54
N GLN A 7 11.16 37.93 6.61
CA GLN A 7 11.07 36.74 5.76
C GLN A 7 12.22 36.72 4.73
N GLN A 8 12.55 37.88 4.16
CA GLN A 8 13.68 38.03 3.24
C GLN A 8 15.00 37.66 3.91
N ARG A 9 15.26 38.20 5.12
CA ARG A 9 16.47 37.88 5.90
C ARG A 9 16.57 36.41 6.26
N LYS A 10 15.46 35.80 6.69
CA LYS A 10 15.40 34.38 7.03
C LYS A 10 15.77 33.51 5.81
N LEU A 11 15.22 33.85 4.64
CA LEU A 11 15.51 33.14 3.40
C LEU A 11 16.98 33.28 2.99
N THR A 12 17.52 34.50 2.95
CA THR A 12 18.90 34.74 2.51
C THR A 12 19.94 34.11 3.44
N GLN A 13 19.70 34.17 4.75
CA GLN A 13 20.57 33.53 5.76
C GLN A 13 20.59 31.99 5.61
N ARG A 14 19.41 31.36 5.46
CA ARG A 14 19.33 29.89 5.34
C ARG A 14 19.82 29.37 3.99
N SER A 15 19.75 30.19 2.95
CA SER A 15 20.28 29.86 1.62
C SER A 15 21.80 30.02 1.50
N GLY A 16 22.46 30.65 2.48
CA GLY A 16 23.92 30.78 2.52
C GLY A 16 24.52 31.50 1.30
N ASN A 17 23.81 32.48 0.73
CA ASN A 17 24.20 33.20 -0.49
C ASN A 17 24.41 32.32 -1.74
N ILE A 18 23.80 31.13 -1.79
CA ILE A 18 23.96 30.19 -2.90
C ILE A 18 22.59 29.91 -3.52
N CYS A 19 22.53 29.82 -4.85
CA CYS A 19 21.33 29.41 -5.56
C CYS A 19 20.77 28.08 -5.03
N ALA A 20 19.47 28.04 -4.73
CA ALA A 20 18.79 26.84 -4.25
C ALA A 20 18.53 25.78 -5.32
N PHE A 21 18.80 26.09 -6.60
CA PHE A 21 18.65 25.12 -7.68
C PHE A 21 19.69 23.98 -7.55
N PRO A 22 19.30 22.70 -7.72
CA PRO A 22 20.22 21.57 -7.70
C PRO A 22 21.41 21.79 -8.62
N ASP A 23 22.61 21.47 -8.13
CA ASP A 23 23.87 21.53 -8.88
C ASP A 23 24.30 22.91 -9.45
N CYS A 24 23.57 23.99 -9.15
CA CYS A 24 23.93 25.33 -9.63
C CYS A 24 25.15 25.90 -8.89
N GLY A 25 25.11 25.95 -7.55
CA GLY A 25 26.23 26.42 -6.73
C GLY A 25 26.62 27.90 -6.88
N LEU A 26 25.93 28.68 -7.71
CA LEU A 26 26.25 30.08 -7.99
C LEU A 26 26.08 30.95 -6.73
N LEU A 27 27.07 31.79 -6.46
CA LEU A 27 26.98 32.83 -5.45
C LEU A 27 26.03 33.94 -5.91
N LEU A 28 25.14 34.37 -5.03
CA LEU A 28 24.06 35.31 -5.36
C LEU A 28 24.43 36.78 -5.09
N THR A 29 25.71 37.03 -4.84
CA THR A 29 26.31 38.36 -4.78
C THR A 29 27.59 38.37 -5.59
N ALA A 30 27.75 39.34 -6.48
CA ALA A 30 29.03 39.61 -7.14
C ALA A 30 29.94 40.43 -6.22
N GLN A 31 31.25 40.26 -6.34
CA GLN A 31 32.20 41.14 -5.66
C GLN A 31 32.06 42.57 -6.20
N GLY A 32 32.01 43.56 -5.31
CA GLY A 32 32.10 44.97 -5.68
C GLY A 32 33.55 45.39 -5.89
N THR A 33 33.74 46.54 -6.56
CA THR A 33 35.03 47.25 -6.67
C THR A 33 35.02 48.45 -5.70
N PRO A 34 36.14 49.16 -5.49
CA PRO A 34 36.13 50.40 -4.72
C PRO A 34 35.18 51.47 -5.30
N GLU A 35 34.92 51.42 -6.61
CA GLU A 35 34.05 52.34 -7.34
C GLU A 35 32.60 51.83 -7.47
N ASP A 36 32.39 50.50 -7.49
CA ASP A 36 31.09 49.87 -7.72
C ASP A 36 30.62 49.01 -6.52
N PRO A 37 29.38 49.20 -6.03
CA PRO A 37 28.86 48.41 -4.92
C PRO A 37 28.63 46.94 -5.29
N VAL A 38 28.57 46.08 -4.26
CA VAL A 38 28.18 44.66 -4.39
C VAL A 38 26.82 44.53 -5.06
N VAL A 39 26.75 43.76 -6.15
CA VAL A 39 25.52 43.51 -6.90
C VAL A 39 24.86 42.23 -6.41
N VAL A 40 23.56 42.30 -6.10
CA VAL A 40 22.74 41.13 -5.78
C VAL A 40 22.27 40.49 -7.08
N LEU A 41 22.68 39.24 -7.32
CA LEU A 41 22.31 38.42 -8.47
C LEU A 41 21.15 37.45 -8.16
N GLY A 42 20.83 37.31 -6.88
CA GLY A 42 19.78 36.43 -6.37
C GLY A 42 18.40 37.09 -6.39
N GLU A 43 17.40 36.29 -6.71
CA GLU A 43 15.99 36.67 -6.72
C GLU A 43 15.20 35.76 -5.79
N MET A 44 14.23 36.35 -5.10
CA MET A 44 13.28 35.63 -4.27
C MET A 44 12.12 35.19 -5.16
N ALA A 45 12.06 33.90 -5.45
CA ALA A 45 10.99 33.31 -6.23
C ALA A 45 9.88 32.81 -5.30
N HIS A 46 8.64 33.08 -5.67
CA HIS A 46 7.48 32.49 -5.02
C HIS A 46 7.26 31.05 -5.52
N ILE A 47 7.16 30.09 -4.60
CA ILE A 47 6.82 28.71 -4.93
C ILE A 47 5.37 28.65 -5.45
N VAL A 48 4.44 29.27 -4.74
CA VAL A 48 3.10 29.64 -5.22
C VAL A 48 3.11 31.13 -5.52
N ALA A 49 2.91 31.53 -6.78
CA ALA A 49 2.99 32.93 -7.22
C ALA A 49 2.17 33.89 -6.34
N GLU A 50 2.61 35.14 -6.24
CA GLU A 50 1.88 36.18 -5.52
C GLU A 50 0.46 36.39 -6.09
N SER A 51 0.34 36.41 -7.43
CA SER A 51 -0.93 36.55 -8.13
C SER A 51 -1.62 35.19 -8.37
N PRO A 52 -2.97 35.10 -8.28
CA PRO A 52 -3.72 33.90 -8.67
C PRO A 52 -3.46 33.44 -10.11
N ASN A 53 -3.16 34.38 -11.03
CA ASN A 53 -2.90 34.09 -12.44
C ASN A 53 -1.42 33.79 -12.72
N GLY A 54 -0.55 33.83 -11.71
CA GLY A 54 0.87 33.54 -11.87
C GLY A 54 1.20 32.04 -11.82
N PRO A 55 2.49 31.68 -12.00
CA PRO A 55 2.97 30.31 -11.87
C PRO A 55 2.50 29.63 -10.57
N ARG A 56 1.75 28.53 -10.71
CA ARG A 56 1.20 27.77 -9.56
C ARG A 56 0.29 28.61 -8.65
N GLY A 57 -0.33 29.68 -9.18
CA GLY A 57 -1.16 30.62 -8.44
C GLY A 57 -2.53 30.09 -7.98
N ASP A 58 -3.02 28.98 -8.56
CA ASP A 58 -4.21 28.26 -8.10
C ASP A 58 -3.94 27.53 -6.77
N SER A 59 -4.09 28.28 -5.69
CA SER A 59 -3.72 27.86 -4.34
C SER A 59 -4.61 28.52 -3.28
N PRO A 60 -4.99 27.79 -2.22
CA PRO A 60 -5.78 28.35 -1.12
C PRO A 60 -5.00 29.32 -0.23
N LEU A 61 -3.70 29.53 -0.48
CA LEU A 61 -2.90 30.47 0.30
C LEU A 61 -3.41 31.89 0.15
N THR A 62 -3.60 32.54 1.29
CA THR A 62 -3.88 33.97 1.41
C THR A 62 -2.71 34.82 0.86
N PRO A 63 -2.94 36.08 0.46
CA PRO A 63 -1.88 37.00 0.04
C PRO A 63 -0.75 37.14 1.07
N GLU A 64 -1.07 37.07 2.35
CA GLU A 64 -0.11 37.11 3.46
C GLU A 64 0.74 35.84 3.51
N GLU A 65 0.13 34.67 3.37
CA GLU A 65 0.82 33.37 3.38
C GLU A 65 1.74 33.20 2.18
N ARG A 66 1.35 33.72 1.01
CA ARG A 66 2.20 33.72 -0.20
C ARG A 66 3.53 34.44 0.03
N ASN A 67 3.56 35.44 0.91
CA ASN A 67 4.74 36.23 1.23
C ASN A 67 5.53 35.73 2.45
N ARG A 68 5.19 34.56 3.00
CA ARG A 68 5.94 33.94 4.10
C ARG A 68 7.12 33.14 3.56
N TYR A 69 8.17 33.04 4.38
CA TYR A 69 9.37 32.28 4.09
C TYR A 69 9.09 30.86 3.60
N GLU A 70 8.08 30.18 4.14
CA GLU A 70 7.73 28.82 3.75
C GLU A 70 7.43 28.71 2.24
N ASN A 71 6.88 29.77 1.63
CA ASN A 71 6.53 29.84 0.21
C ASN A 71 7.61 30.49 -0.69
N LEU A 72 8.80 30.81 -0.17
CA LEU A 72 9.84 31.49 -0.93
C LEU A 72 11.07 30.59 -1.14
N ILE A 73 11.70 30.69 -2.30
CA ILE A 73 12.97 30.02 -2.62
C ILE A 73 13.93 31.03 -3.25
N LEU A 74 15.22 30.96 -2.89
CA LEU A 74 16.23 31.91 -3.38
C LEU A 74 16.99 31.31 -4.56
N LEU A 75 16.94 31.96 -5.71
CA LEU A 75 17.50 31.46 -6.96
C LEU A 75 18.32 32.54 -7.67
N CYS A 76 19.22 32.16 -8.58
CA CYS A 76 19.75 33.14 -9.53
C CYS A 76 18.68 33.47 -10.58
N ASN A 77 18.81 34.62 -11.24
CA ASN A 77 17.88 35.09 -12.27
C ASN A 77 17.55 34.00 -13.33
N GLN A 78 18.56 33.28 -13.83
CA GLN A 78 18.38 32.20 -14.81
C GLN A 78 17.46 31.09 -14.30
N HIS A 79 17.67 30.62 -13.07
CA HIS A 79 16.88 29.52 -12.50
C HIS A 79 15.50 29.99 -12.04
N HIS A 80 15.36 31.23 -11.62
CA HIS A 80 14.05 31.83 -11.34
C HIS A 80 13.19 31.83 -12.61
N GLN A 81 13.72 32.34 -13.73
CA GLN A 81 13.02 32.33 -15.02
C GLN A 81 12.69 30.90 -15.49
N LEU A 82 13.62 29.95 -15.29
CA LEU A 82 13.42 28.55 -15.69
C LEU A 82 12.20 27.92 -14.99
N ILE A 83 12.10 28.07 -13.66
CA ILE A 83 11.03 27.42 -12.89
C ILE A 83 9.65 28.04 -13.15
N ASP A 84 9.61 29.29 -13.63
CA ASP A 84 8.39 30.03 -13.91
C ASP A 84 7.95 29.95 -15.37
N SER A 85 8.80 29.41 -16.25
CA SER A 85 8.45 29.18 -17.66
C SER A 85 7.29 28.19 -17.81
N GLU A 86 6.35 28.51 -18.71
CA GLU A 86 5.11 27.77 -18.90
C GLU A 86 5.35 26.27 -19.19
N GLY A 87 6.32 25.97 -20.06
CA GLY A 87 6.70 24.59 -20.41
C GLY A 87 7.34 23.79 -19.27
N ALA A 88 7.75 24.44 -18.18
CA ALA A 88 8.41 23.80 -17.05
C ALA A 88 7.50 23.68 -15.80
N LEU A 89 6.30 24.27 -15.80
CA LEU A 89 5.39 24.24 -14.65
C LEU A 89 4.99 22.82 -14.22
N ALA A 90 4.78 21.92 -15.18
CA ALA A 90 4.50 20.50 -14.90
C ALA A 90 5.69 19.77 -14.25
N LYS A 91 6.92 20.24 -14.51
CA LYS A 91 8.16 19.69 -13.95
C LYS A 91 8.48 20.26 -12.58
N TYR A 92 8.29 21.58 -12.39
CA TYR A 92 8.55 22.31 -11.16
C TYR A 92 7.26 22.58 -10.40
N THR A 93 6.68 21.51 -9.86
CA THR A 93 5.50 21.58 -8.99
C THR A 93 5.86 22.22 -7.63
N VAL A 94 4.84 22.65 -6.89
CA VAL A 94 4.99 23.20 -5.53
C VAL A 94 5.77 22.23 -4.64
N GLU A 95 5.43 20.94 -4.67
CA GLU A 95 6.07 19.90 -3.87
C GLU A 95 7.56 19.76 -4.21
N ARG A 96 7.90 19.81 -5.51
CA ARG A 96 9.29 19.72 -5.96
C ARG A 96 10.11 20.93 -5.51
N LEU A 97 9.57 22.13 -5.61
CA LEU A 97 10.26 23.36 -5.20
C LEU A 97 10.48 23.39 -3.68
N HIS A 98 9.52 22.92 -2.88
CA HIS A 98 9.73 22.74 -1.44
C HIS A 98 10.85 21.72 -1.15
N ALA A 99 10.86 20.57 -1.83
CA ALA A 99 11.92 19.58 -1.67
C ALA A 99 13.30 20.12 -2.08
N MET A 100 13.37 20.91 -3.16
CA MET A 100 14.60 21.59 -3.60
C MET A 100 15.10 22.57 -2.53
N LYS A 101 14.21 23.41 -2.01
CA LYS A 101 14.52 24.34 -0.91
C LYS A 101 15.06 23.60 0.31
N GLU A 102 14.34 22.59 0.78
CA GLU A 102 14.70 21.83 1.97
C GLU A 102 16.08 21.15 1.83
N ALA A 103 16.31 20.46 0.70
CA ALA A 103 17.58 19.81 0.42
C ALA A 103 18.74 20.81 0.35
N HIS A 104 18.51 22.00 -0.24
CA HIS A 104 19.49 23.07 -0.29
C HIS A 104 19.86 23.58 1.11
N GLU A 105 18.87 23.93 1.93
CA GLU A 105 19.13 24.48 3.25
C GLU A 105 19.82 23.49 4.17
N GLN A 106 19.40 22.21 4.15
CA GLN A 106 20.09 21.15 4.91
C GLN A 106 21.55 20.97 4.46
N ARG A 107 21.85 21.22 3.18
CA ARG A 107 23.23 21.18 2.66
C ARG A 107 24.03 22.38 3.15
N ILE A 108 23.45 23.58 3.16
CA ILE A 108 24.09 24.79 3.70
C ILE A 108 24.35 24.64 5.19
N GLU A 109 23.36 24.23 5.96
CA GLU A 109 23.46 24.02 7.40
C GLU A 109 24.59 23.03 7.77
N ARG A 110 24.65 21.88 7.08
CA ARG A 110 25.73 20.90 7.25
C ARG A 110 27.11 21.47 6.93
N ARG A 111 27.24 22.27 5.86
CA ARG A 111 28.52 22.87 5.44
C ARG A 111 29.00 23.94 6.42
N LEU A 112 28.08 24.72 6.98
CA LEU A 112 28.41 25.78 7.93
C LEU A 112 28.68 25.25 9.35
N GLY A 113 28.54 23.94 9.58
CA GLY A 113 28.77 23.34 10.89
C GLY A 113 27.79 23.83 11.96
N GLY A 114 26.60 24.29 11.54
CA GLY A 114 25.60 24.87 12.42
C GLY A 114 25.20 23.89 13.51
N ARG A 115 25.38 24.27 14.78
CA ARG A 115 24.70 23.62 15.89
C ARG A 115 23.27 24.17 15.91
N SER A 116 22.27 23.29 15.93
CA SER A 116 20.89 23.73 16.10
C SER A 116 20.75 24.49 17.42
N ASN A 117 20.15 25.68 17.39
CA ASN A 117 19.73 26.40 18.60
C ASN A 117 18.52 25.74 19.28
N VAL A 118 17.96 24.70 18.66
CA VAL A 118 17.00 23.80 19.28
C VAL A 118 17.79 22.68 19.94
N PRO A 119 17.66 22.46 21.27
CA PRO A 119 18.18 21.27 21.90
C PRO A 119 17.67 20.04 21.14
N SER A 120 18.57 19.30 20.52
CA SER A 120 18.26 17.99 19.96
C SER A 120 18.17 17.01 21.13
N GLU A 121 17.11 17.11 21.93
CA GLU A 121 16.72 16.01 22.79
C GLU A 121 16.08 14.95 21.90
N LEU A 122 16.95 14.16 21.24
CA LEU A 122 16.49 12.90 20.70
C LEU A 122 15.90 12.12 21.88
N PRO A 123 14.71 11.54 21.72
CA PRO A 123 14.12 10.76 22.79
C PRO A 123 15.07 9.62 23.21
N PRO A 124 14.97 9.14 24.46
CA PRO A 124 15.86 8.12 24.97
C PRO A 124 15.77 6.86 24.11
N ILE A 125 16.91 6.18 23.91
CA ILE A 125 16.91 4.92 23.17
C ILE A 125 16.04 3.90 23.92
N VAL A 126 15.00 3.41 23.25
CA VAL A 126 14.08 2.39 23.74
C VAL A 126 14.27 1.08 22.96
N ASN A 127 13.92 -0.03 23.61
CA ASN A 127 13.66 -1.30 22.93
C ASN A 127 12.16 -1.38 22.67
N ASP A 128 11.78 -1.51 21.42
CA ASP A 128 10.39 -1.45 20.98
C ASP A 128 10.06 -2.65 20.09
N THR A 129 8.78 -3.04 20.10
CA THR A 129 8.26 -4.12 19.26
C THR A 129 7.59 -3.52 18.04
N VAL A 130 8.22 -3.68 16.88
CA VAL A 130 7.66 -3.23 15.59
C VAL A 130 6.84 -4.35 14.96
N TYR A 131 5.65 -4.01 14.51
CA TYR A 131 4.76 -4.90 13.79
C TYR A 131 4.84 -4.63 12.28
N SER A 132 4.87 -5.71 11.51
CA SER A 132 4.96 -5.67 10.05
C SER A 132 3.59 -5.84 9.41
N ASN A 133 3.41 -5.31 8.20
CA ASN A 133 2.23 -5.52 7.37
C ASN A 133 2.27 -6.87 6.61
N VAL A 134 3.02 -7.83 7.14
CA VAL A 134 3.31 -9.13 6.53
C VAL A 134 2.80 -10.22 7.45
N LEU A 135 1.95 -11.08 6.88
CA LEU A 135 1.37 -12.23 7.56
C LEU A 135 2.14 -13.49 7.18
N PRO A 136 2.59 -14.31 8.15
CA PRO A 136 3.33 -15.51 7.85
C PRO A 136 2.40 -16.58 7.27
N VAL A 137 2.87 -17.26 6.23
CA VAL A 137 2.20 -18.46 5.71
C VAL A 137 2.68 -19.66 6.50
N THR A 138 1.79 -20.26 7.27
CA THR A 138 2.14 -21.38 8.17
C THR A 138 2.13 -22.73 7.46
N GLN A 139 1.36 -22.84 6.38
CA GLN A 139 1.29 -24.04 5.57
C GLN A 139 1.12 -23.68 4.10
N MET A 140 2.03 -24.19 3.26
CA MET A 140 1.90 -24.14 1.80
C MET A 140 1.28 -25.45 1.30
N PRO A 141 0.61 -25.44 0.13
CA PRO A 141 0.27 -26.66 -0.58
C PRO A 141 1.54 -27.49 -0.79
N ARG A 142 1.45 -28.80 -0.54
CA ARG A 142 2.61 -29.68 -0.63
C ARG A 142 2.94 -30.05 -2.06
N TYR A 143 1.91 -30.16 -2.89
CA TYR A 143 1.99 -30.68 -4.25
C TYR A 143 1.30 -29.77 -5.25
N ILE A 144 1.75 -29.88 -6.50
CA ILE A 144 1.12 -29.32 -7.69
C ILE A 144 0.85 -30.49 -8.62
N TYR A 145 -0.35 -30.52 -9.16
CA TYR A 145 -0.76 -31.55 -10.10
C TYR A 145 -0.87 -30.95 -11.49
N GLY A 146 -0.31 -31.66 -12.47
CA GLY A 146 -0.30 -31.27 -13.87
C GLY A 146 -0.86 -32.37 -14.74
N ALA A 147 -1.89 -32.08 -15.52
CA ALA A 147 -2.52 -33.06 -16.41
C ALA A 147 -2.72 -32.48 -17.82
N PRO A 148 -2.56 -33.28 -18.89
CA PRO A 148 -2.97 -32.87 -20.24
C PRO A 148 -4.42 -32.39 -20.23
N CYS A 149 -4.67 -31.25 -20.87
CA CYS A 149 -5.99 -30.62 -20.87
C CYS A 149 -6.53 -30.51 -22.30
N SER A 150 -7.81 -30.85 -22.47
CA SER A 150 -8.49 -30.74 -23.76
C SER A 150 -8.83 -29.30 -24.15
N ALA A 151 -8.87 -28.38 -23.18
CA ALA A 151 -9.18 -26.97 -23.38
C ALA A 151 -7.98 -26.18 -23.91
N GLY A 152 -8.23 -25.32 -24.91
CA GLY A 152 -7.22 -24.42 -25.47
C GLY A 152 -7.09 -23.10 -24.69
N ARG A 153 -8.13 -22.73 -23.93
CA ARG A 153 -8.20 -21.47 -23.16
C ARG A 153 -8.78 -21.70 -21.77
N GLU A 154 -8.34 -20.88 -20.80
CA GLU A 154 -8.84 -20.99 -19.41
C GLU A 154 -10.35 -20.77 -19.31
N SER A 155 -10.95 -19.96 -20.19
CA SER A 155 -12.40 -19.71 -20.23
C SER A 155 -13.25 -20.92 -20.62
N GLU A 156 -12.64 -21.93 -21.24
CA GLU A 156 -13.31 -23.17 -21.66
C GLU A 156 -13.38 -24.19 -20.53
N VAL A 157 -12.50 -24.08 -19.54
CA VAL A 157 -12.48 -24.98 -18.38
C VAL A 157 -13.51 -24.51 -17.36
N ARG A 158 -14.50 -25.36 -17.10
CA ARG A 158 -15.51 -25.13 -16.06
C ARG A 158 -15.36 -26.20 -14.98
N PRO A 159 -14.83 -25.83 -13.79
CA PRO A 159 -14.75 -26.77 -12.69
C PRO A 159 -16.16 -27.21 -12.28
N ALA A 160 -16.32 -28.51 -12.01
CA ALA A 160 -17.54 -29.06 -11.43
C ALA A 160 -17.82 -28.43 -10.05
N ALA A 161 -19.08 -28.53 -9.62
CA ALA A 161 -19.48 -28.07 -8.30
C ALA A 161 -18.74 -28.88 -7.22
N THR A 162 -18.14 -28.17 -6.26
CA THR A 162 -17.44 -28.78 -5.13
C THR A 162 -18.27 -28.62 -3.85
N SER A 163 -17.88 -29.33 -2.80
CA SER A 163 -18.36 -29.05 -1.45
C SER A 163 -18.13 -27.58 -1.07
N ALA A 164 -18.94 -27.10 -0.12
CA ALA A 164 -18.92 -25.71 0.31
C ALA A 164 -17.50 -25.33 0.79
N GLY A 165 -16.95 -24.25 0.24
CA GLY A 165 -15.64 -23.73 0.66
C GLY A 165 -14.45 -24.19 -0.20
N VAL A 166 -14.49 -25.34 -0.88
CA VAL A 166 -13.35 -25.81 -1.70
C VAL A 166 -13.02 -24.82 -2.83
N MET A 167 -11.75 -24.45 -2.94
CA MET A 167 -11.24 -23.59 -4.02
C MET A 167 -10.78 -24.46 -5.19
N THR A 168 -10.85 -23.91 -6.40
CA THR A 168 -10.43 -24.62 -7.63
C THR A 168 -9.56 -23.70 -8.50
N PRO A 169 -8.44 -23.17 -7.96
CA PRO A 169 -7.51 -22.38 -8.75
C PRO A 169 -6.78 -23.27 -9.76
N PHE A 170 -6.71 -22.83 -11.01
CA PHE A 170 -5.93 -23.50 -12.03
C PHE A 170 -5.29 -22.49 -12.97
N ILE A 171 -4.29 -22.96 -13.72
CA ILE A 171 -3.71 -22.25 -14.87
C ILE A 171 -3.56 -23.23 -16.04
N LEU A 172 -3.60 -22.71 -17.26
CA LEU A 172 -3.26 -23.49 -18.46
C LEU A 172 -1.90 -23.05 -19.02
N ARG A 173 -0.96 -23.98 -19.07
CA ARG A 173 0.40 -23.78 -19.61
C ARG A 173 0.85 -25.03 -20.33
N GLU A 174 1.41 -24.85 -21.53
CA GLU A 174 1.99 -25.94 -22.33
C GLU A 174 1.01 -27.08 -22.61
N GLY A 175 -0.26 -26.75 -22.88
CA GLY A 175 -1.31 -27.76 -23.14
C GLY A 175 -1.73 -28.56 -21.91
N ARG A 176 -1.30 -28.15 -20.72
CA ARG A 176 -1.61 -28.81 -19.45
C ARG A 176 -2.34 -27.88 -18.50
N LEU A 177 -3.23 -28.47 -17.71
CA LEU A 177 -3.85 -27.84 -16.56
C LEU A 177 -3.00 -28.11 -15.33
N TRP A 178 -2.67 -27.05 -14.62
CA TRP A 178 -1.95 -27.08 -13.36
C TRP A 178 -2.85 -26.61 -12.23
N ALA A 179 -2.89 -27.35 -11.13
CA ALA A 179 -3.77 -27.05 -9.99
C ALA A 179 -3.18 -27.54 -8.66
N PHE A 180 -3.76 -27.06 -7.55
CA PHE A 180 -3.51 -27.62 -6.22
C PHE A 180 -4.44 -28.79 -5.88
N GLN A 181 -5.52 -28.99 -6.65
CA GLN A 181 -6.40 -30.16 -6.52
C GLN A 181 -5.65 -31.40 -7.02
N ASP A 182 -5.84 -32.56 -6.37
CA ASP A 182 -5.36 -33.81 -6.93
C ASP A 182 -6.14 -34.16 -8.20
N LEU A 183 -5.49 -34.03 -9.35
CA LEU A 183 -6.10 -34.32 -10.66
C LEU A 183 -6.09 -35.81 -11.01
N ARG A 184 -5.48 -36.66 -10.16
CA ARG A 184 -5.49 -38.13 -10.35
C ARG A 184 -6.80 -38.76 -9.91
N ASP A 185 -7.50 -38.11 -8.98
CA ASP A 185 -8.80 -38.59 -8.51
C ASP A 185 -9.86 -38.43 -9.61
N SER A 186 -10.62 -39.49 -9.87
CA SER A 186 -11.76 -39.46 -10.79
C SER A 186 -12.87 -38.49 -10.38
N GLY A 187 -13.00 -38.17 -9.08
CA GLY A 187 -13.96 -37.21 -8.55
C GLY A 187 -13.50 -35.76 -8.57
N ASN A 188 -12.32 -35.47 -9.12
CA ASN A 188 -11.76 -34.13 -9.06
C ASN A 188 -12.60 -33.11 -9.85
N PRO A 189 -12.60 -31.81 -9.46
CA PRO A 189 -13.45 -30.81 -10.11
C PRO A 189 -13.14 -30.54 -11.58
N PHE A 190 -12.03 -31.04 -12.11
CA PHE A 190 -11.58 -30.84 -13.48
C PHE A 190 -11.65 -32.11 -14.33
N ALA A 191 -12.23 -33.21 -13.84
CA ALA A 191 -12.22 -34.52 -14.50
C ALA A 191 -12.67 -34.48 -15.97
N ASP A 192 -13.67 -33.65 -16.30
CA ASP A 192 -14.16 -33.50 -17.69
C ASP A 192 -13.17 -32.80 -18.64
N ALA A 193 -12.22 -32.05 -18.09
CA ALA A 193 -11.28 -31.22 -18.85
C ALA A 193 -9.86 -31.80 -18.89
N VAL A 194 -9.52 -32.79 -18.06
CA VAL A 194 -8.16 -33.32 -17.94
C VAL A 194 -8.08 -34.85 -18.12
N ALA A 195 -6.96 -35.31 -18.67
CA ALA A 195 -6.62 -36.74 -18.72
C ALA A 195 -6.10 -37.20 -17.35
N CYS A 196 -7.01 -37.64 -16.46
CA CYS A 196 -6.68 -38.01 -15.08
C CYS A 196 -5.57 -39.07 -14.97
N THR A 197 -5.56 -40.05 -15.89
CA THR A 197 -4.57 -41.14 -15.94
C THR A 197 -3.16 -40.69 -16.31
N GLU A 198 -3.02 -39.53 -16.94
CA GLU A 198 -1.74 -38.93 -17.37
C GLU A 198 -1.30 -37.78 -16.44
N THR A 199 -1.89 -37.71 -15.25
CA THR A 199 -1.57 -36.68 -14.27
C THR A 199 -0.22 -36.95 -13.61
N GLU A 200 0.61 -35.91 -13.55
CA GLU A 200 1.87 -35.90 -12.82
C GLU A 200 1.75 -35.05 -11.56
N ARG A 201 2.48 -35.46 -10.50
CA ARG A 201 2.53 -34.79 -9.21
C ARG A 201 3.94 -34.25 -8.97
N PHE A 202 4.04 -32.98 -8.61
CA PHE A 202 5.30 -32.28 -8.34
C PHE A 202 5.31 -31.74 -6.92
N SER A 203 6.49 -31.69 -6.30
CA SER A 203 6.67 -31.00 -5.02
C SER A 203 6.65 -29.49 -5.25
N THR A 204 5.95 -28.72 -4.42
CA THR A 204 5.94 -27.26 -4.57
C THR A 204 7.32 -26.63 -4.41
N LYS A 205 8.19 -27.23 -3.59
CA LYS A 205 9.58 -26.76 -3.39
C LYS A 205 10.43 -26.78 -4.66
N GLU A 206 10.21 -27.76 -5.54
CA GLU A 206 10.93 -27.85 -6.83
C GLU A 206 10.60 -26.65 -7.72
N TRP A 207 9.36 -26.15 -7.65
CA TRP A 207 8.92 -25.00 -8.41
C TRP A 207 9.43 -23.68 -7.84
N TRP A 208 9.78 -23.61 -6.55
CA TRP A 208 10.27 -22.37 -5.94
C TRP A 208 11.68 -22.03 -6.38
N THR A 209 12.48 -23.04 -6.73
CA THR A 209 13.86 -22.89 -7.18
C THR A 209 14.00 -22.64 -8.68
N ASP A 210 12.96 -22.96 -9.46
CA ASP A 210 12.92 -22.75 -10.91
C ASP A 210 12.25 -21.39 -11.22
N PRO A 211 12.95 -20.42 -11.86
CA PRO A 211 12.39 -19.10 -12.13
C PRO A 211 11.11 -19.09 -12.97
N ASP A 212 10.98 -19.99 -13.94
CA ASP A 212 9.82 -20.06 -14.83
C ASP A 212 8.63 -20.67 -14.10
N LYS A 213 8.86 -21.78 -13.38
CA LYS A 213 7.83 -22.46 -12.59
C LYS A 213 7.42 -21.66 -11.35
N LEU A 214 8.31 -20.86 -10.77
CA LEU A 214 7.96 -19.96 -9.66
C LEU A 214 6.90 -18.95 -10.10
N GLY A 215 7.01 -18.40 -11.31
CA GLY A 215 6.00 -17.51 -11.87
C GLY A 215 4.62 -18.19 -11.99
N TRP A 216 4.60 -19.46 -12.37
CA TRP A 216 3.38 -20.25 -12.49
C TRP A 216 2.78 -20.58 -11.11
N TYR A 217 3.62 -20.89 -10.14
CA TYR A 217 3.20 -21.10 -8.76
C TYR A 217 2.56 -19.84 -8.17
N VAL A 218 3.20 -18.68 -8.35
CA VAL A 218 2.63 -17.38 -7.94
C VAL A 218 1.32 -17.10 -8.66
N ALA A 219 1.19 -17.47 -9.94
CA ALA A 219 -0.07 -17.34 -10.66
C ALA A 219 -1.20 -18.17 -10.00
N LEU A 220 -0.92 -19.42 -9.62
CA LEU A 220 -1.88 -20.25 -8.88
C LEU A 220 -2.27 -19.63 -7.53
N LEU A 221 -1.30 -19.13 -6.75
CA LEU A 221 -1.58 -18.42 -5.50
C LEU A 221 -2.44 -17.17 -5.72
N ASN A 222 -2.20 -16.42 -6.79
CA ASN A 222 -3.01 -15.26 -7.15
C ASN A 222 -4.44 -15.66 -7.57
N ARG A 223 -4.62 -16.80 -8.26
CA ARG A 223 -5.96 -17.35 -8.54
C ARG A 223 -6.69 -17.72 -7.23
N SER A 224 -5.98 -18.27 -6.26
CA SER A 224 -6.52 -18.55 -4.91
C SER A 224 -6.94 -17.27 -4.19
N LEU A 225 -6.12 -16.21 -4.22
CA LEU A 225 -6.47 -14.90 -3.67
C LEU A 225 -7.70 -14.29 -4.33
N ASN A 226 -7.78 -14.36 -5.66
CA ASN A 226 -8.93 -13.86 -6.41
C ASN A 226 -10.22 -14.60 -5.99
N LYS A 227 -10.15 -15.92 -5.79
CA LYS A 227 -11.30 -16.71 -5.36
C LYS A 227 -11.71 -16.38 -3.92
N LEU A 228 -10.74 -16.24 -2.99
CA LEU A 228 -11.01 -15.81 -1.61
C LEU A 228 -11.65 -14.42 -1.56
N THR A 229 -10.99 -13.43 -2.16
CA THR A 229 -11.43 -12.03 -2.13
C THR A 229 -12.77 -11.83 -2.83
N GLY A 230 -13.02 -12.54 -3.94
CA GLY A 230 -14.31 -12.56 -4.62
C GLY A 230 -15.44 -13.10 -3.74
N ARG A 231 -15.19 -14.19 -2.99
CA ARG A 231 -16.15 -14.73 -1.99
C ARG A 231 -16.43 -13.76 -0.84
N LEU A 232 -15.51 -12.84 -0.55
CA LEU A 232 -15.70 -11.77 0.43
C LEU A 232 -16.36 -10.52 -0.18
N GLY A 233 -16.75 -10.55 -1.45
CA GLY A 233 -17.42 -9.44 -2.13
C GLY A 233 -16.49 -8.27 -2.47
N LEU A 234 -15.20 -8.56 -2.67
CA LEU A 234 -14.23 -7.61 -3.22
C LEU A 234 -14.13 -7.76 -4.75
N ARG A 235 -13.78 -6.67 -5.41
CA ARG A 235 -13.45 -6.62 -6.84
C ARG A 235 -11.96 -6.46 -7.05
N LEU A 236 -11.44 -7.01 -8.15
CA LEU A 236 -10.06 -6.81 -8.56
C LEU A 236 -9.96 -5.60 -9.51
N ASP A 237 -9.07 -4.67 -9.17
CA ASP A 237 -8.60 -3.60 -10.03
C ASP A 237 -7.33 -4.10 -10.72
N HIS A 238 -7.47 -4.55 -11.97
CA HIS A 238 -6.40 -5.17 -12.75
C HIS A 238 -5.26 -4.20 -13.05
N ASP A 239 -5.57 -2.94 -13.32
CA ASP A 239 -4.57 -1.93 -13.68
C ASP A 239 -3.64 -1.61 -12.50
N HIS A 240 -4.20 -1.59 -11.29
CA HIS A 240 -3.47 -1.22 -10.07
C HIS A 240 -3.12 -2.39 -9.16
N HIS A 241 -3.45 -3.63 -9.55
CA HIS A 241 -3.13 -4.86 -8.81
C HIS A 241 -3.57 -4.83 -7.34
N ARG A 242 -4.85 -4.49 -7.12
CA ARG A 242 -5.44 -4.33 -5.79
C ARG A 242 -6.90 -4.75 -5.75
N TYR A 243 -7.35 -5.16 -4.57
CA TYR A 243 -8.73 -5.54 -4.30
C TYR A 243 -9.45 -4.39 -3.62
N TYR A 244 -10.72 -4.15 -3.95
CA TYR A 244 -11.48 -3.04 -3.37
C TYR A 244 -12.94 -3.41 -3.14
N PHE A 245 -13.60 -2.67 -2.26
CA PHE A 245 -15.03 -2.77 -2.04
C PHE A 245 -15.81 -1.98 -3.09
N GLU A 246 -16.80 -2.63 -3.69
CA GLU A 246 -17.80 -2.00 -4.55
C GLU A 246 -19.08 -1.69 -3.74
N PRO A 247 -19.77 -0.57 -3.99
CA PRO A 247 -21.06 -0.28 -3.37
C PRO A 247 -22.16 -1.19 -3.95
N GLU A 248 -23.23 -1.37 -3.20
CA GLU A 248 -24.39 -2.18 -3.65
C GLU A 248 -25.18 -1.46 -4.75
N ALA A 249 -25.27 -0.14 -4.67
CA ALA A 249 -25.90 0.71 -5.67
C ALA A 249 -25.21 2.08 -5.72
N ALA A 250 -25.41 2.80 -6.82
CA ALA A 250 -24.82 4.13 -7.01
C ALA A 250 -25.32 5.08 -5.91
N GLY A 251 -24.39 5.83 -5.32
CA GLY A 251 -24.72 6.76 -4.24
C GLY A 251 -24.89 6.13 -2.85
N VAL A 252 -24.67 4.82 -2.68
CA VAL A 252 -24.82 4.12 -1.39
C VAL A 252 -23.47 3.92 -0.72
N GLU A 253 -23.32 4.43 0.50
CA GLU A 253 -22.16 4.13 1.34
C GLU A 253 -22.23 2.69 1.87
N ARG A 254 -21.08 2.03 1.99
CA ARG A 254 -20.96 0.66 2.47
C ARG A 254 -20.05 0.62 3.69
N SER A 255 -20.46 -0.12 4.71
CA SER A 255 -19.65 -0.38 5.91
C SER A 255 -19.64 -1.87 6.23
N VAL A 256 -18.57 -2.35 6.86
CA VAL A 256 -18.45 -3.75 7.28
C VAL A 256 -18.08 -3.82 8.77
N PRO A 257 -18.58 -4.83 9.51
CA PRO A 257 -18.12 -5.09 10.87
C PRO A 257 -16.69 -5.63 10.85
N TYR A 258 -15.93 -5.29 11.89
CA TYR A 258 -14.58 -5.82 12.11
C TYR A 258 -14.19 -5.72 13.60
N ARG A 259 -13.12 -6.40 14.00
CA ARG A 259 -12.49 -6.25 15.32
C ARG A 259 -11.37 -5.20 15.27
N PRO A 260 -11.54 -4.00 15.85
CA PRO A 260 -10.48 -2.98 15.89
C PRO A 260 -9.41 -3.30 16.93
N LEU A 261 -8.32 -2.53 16.93
CA LEU A 261 -7.21 -2.66 17.88
C LEU A 261 -7.62 -2.41 19.35
N ASN A 262 -8.65 -1.61 19.57
CA ASN A 262 -9.02 -1.08 20.89
C ASN A 262 -10.43 -1.47 21.36
N ALA A 263 -11.13 -2.36 20.63
CA ALA A 263 -12.46 -2.85 21.02
C ALA A 263 -12.73 -4.24 20.43
N ASN A 264 -13.74 -4.94 20.94
CA ASN A 264 -14.10 -6.28 20.46
C ASN A 264 -14.87 -6.28 19.14
N ARG A 265 -15.56 -5.18 18.81
CA ARG A 265 -16.33 -5.04 17.57
C ARG A 265 -16.53 -3.57 17.23
N ALA A 266 -16.41 -3.23 15.97
CA ALA A 266 -16.75 -1.92 15.41
C ALA A 266 -17.21 -2.06 13.95
N THR A 267 -17.66 -0.96 13.37
CA THR A 267 -17.99 -0.87 11.94
C THR A 267 -17.01 0.07 11.25
N ARG A 268 -16.51 -0.33 10.07
CA ARG A 268 -15.62 0.48 9.24
C ARG A 268 -16.31 0.82 7.92
N SER A 269 -16.36 2.10 7.56
CA SER A 269 -16.79 2.50 6.22
C SER A 269 -15.79 2.02 5.18
N VAL A 270 -16.25 1.25 4.19
CA VAL A 270 -15.43 0.67 3.12
C VAL A 270 -15.66 1.34 1.78
N VAL A 271 -16.85 1.92 1.57
CA VAL A 271 -17.17 2.80 0.44
C VAL A 271 -17.89 4.01 1.00
N TRP A 272 -17.40 5.22 0.73
CA TRP A 272 -18.01 6.43 1.29
C TRP A 272 -17.75 7.68 0.44
N GLN A 273 -18.63 8.67 0.58
CA GLN A 273 -18.49 9.96 -0.08
C GLN A 273 -17.95 10.99 0.93
N PRO A 274 -16.71 11.48 0.77
CA PRO A 274 -16.15 12.40 1.75
C PRO A 274 -16.90 13.73 1.78
N LYS A 275 -17.12 14.29 2.97
CA LYS A 275 -17.79 15.58 3.16
C LYS A 275 -16.80 16.72 3.44
N LYS A 276 -17.10 17.94 3.00
CA LYS A 276 -16.32 19.14 3.33
C LYS A 276 -16.52 19.46 4.82
N ARG A 277 -15.42 19.64 5.57
CA ARG A 277 -15.49 19.92 7.02
C ARG A 277 -16.25 21.21 7.35
N ALA A 278 -16.09 22.25 6.54
CA ALA A 278 -16.70 23.56 6.79
C ALA A 278 -18.21 23.61 6.48
N THR A 279 -18.65 22.93 5.42
CA THR A 279 -20.02 23.05 4.90
C THR A 279 -20.87 21.79 5.07
N GLY A 280 -20.26 20.64 5.41
CA GLY A 280 -20.94 19.34 5.46
C GLY A 280 -21.31 18.75 4.09
N GLU A 281 -21.11 19.50 3.00
CA GLU A 281 -21.44 19.07 1.64
C GLU A 281 -20.59 17.89 1.18
N ALA A 282 -21.24 16.95 0.48
CA ALA A 282 -20.57 15.83 -0.16
C ALA A 282 -19.63 16.30 -1.28
N ARG A 283 -18.48 15.64 -1.41
CA ARG A 283 -17.54 15.87 -2.52
C ARG A 283 -17.98 15.11 -3.76
N ASN A 284 -17.53 15.56 -4.92
CA ASN A 284 -17.81 14.97 -6.24
C ASN A 284 -17.00 13.69 -6.53
N TYR A 285 -16.63 12.94 -5.51
CA TYR A 285 -15.90 11.68 -5.67
C TYR A 285 -16.16 10.77 -4.47
N TRP A 286 -15.96 9.49 -4.70
CA TRP A 286 -16.13 8.40 -3.75
C TRP A 286 -14.78 7.76 -3.43
N LEU A 287 -14.65 7.30 -2.19
CA LEU A 287 -13.47 6.57 -1.73
C LEU A 287 -13.85 5.13 -1.43
N HIS A 288 -12.99 4.23 -1.89
CA HIS A 288 -13.10 2.79 -1.68
C HIS A 288 -11.86 2.34 -0.92
N ARG A 289 -12.05 1.65 0.20
CA ARG A 289 -10.94 0.92 0.84
C ARG A 289 -10.48 -0.16 -0.11
N ALA A 290 -9.17 -0.18 -0.35
CA ALA A 290 -8.53 -1.18 -1.19
C ALA A 290 -7.33 -1.80 -0.48
N VAL A 291 -6.85 -2.92 -1.01
CA VAL A 291 -5.66 -3.61 -0.51
C VAL A 291 -4.91 -4.24 -1.67
N SER A 292 -3.59 -4.06 -1.70
CA SER A 292 -2.72 -4.88 -2.51
C SER A 292 -2.25 -6.06 -1.67
N LEU A 293 -2.55 -7.28 -2.15
CA LEU A 293 -2.17 -8.54 -1.52
C LEU A 293 -1.15 -9.23 -2.41
N ARG A 294 -0.02 -9.64 -1.83
CA ARG A 294 1.04 -10.31 -2.58
C ARG A 294 1.68 -11.41 -1.75
N PHE A 295 1.68 -12.62 -2.29
CA PHE A 295 2.55 -13.68 -1.78
C PHE A 295 3.98 -13.44 -2.25
N PHE A 296 4.93 -13.64 -1.35
CA PHE A 296 6.35 -13.57 -1.65
C PHE A 296 7.13 -14.50 -0.73
N LEU A 297 8.29 -14.93 -1.23
CA LEU A 297 9.23 -15.77 -0.50
C LEU A 297 10.25 -14.89 0.22
N ILE A 298 10.54 -15.21 1.46
CA ILE A 298 11.63 -14.65 2.27
C ILE A 298 12.65 -15.77 2.51
N GLY A 299 13.90 -15.53 2.11
CA GLY A 299 14.90 -16.60 2.08
C GLY A 299 14.48 -17.73 1.13
N ASP A 300 14.79 -18.97 1.50
CA ASP A 300 14.63 -20.12 0.59
C ASP A 300 13.34 -20.91 0.80
N ASN A 301 12.62 -20.72 1.92
CA ASN A 301 11.50 -21.60 2.28
C ASN A 301 10.36 -20.92 3.05
N GLN A 302 10.43 -19.61 3.33
CA GLN A 302 9.42 -18.94 4.15
C GLN A 302 8.52 -18.06 3.29
N TRP A 303 7.28 -18.51 3.06
CA TRP A 303 6.28 -17.72 2.36
C TRP A 303 5.58 -16.75 3.31
N CYS A 304 5.23 -15.59 2.77
CA CYS A 304 4.55 -14.53 3.47
C CYS A 304 3.50 -13.88 2.57
N LEU A 305 2.41 -13.39 3.17
CA LEU A 305 1.40 -12.58 2.51
C LEU A 305 1.59 -11.11 2.93
N SER A 306 1.96 -10.26 2.00
CA SER A 306 1.99 -8.81 2.21
C SER A 306 0.58 -8.25 2.14
N VAL A 307 0.19 -7.45 3.13
CA VAL A 307 -1.06 -6.70 3.19
C VAL A 307 -0.74 -5.22 3.08
N ARG A 308 -1.01 -4.61 1.94
CA ARG A 308 -0.72 -3.18 1.71
C ARG A 308 -2.01 -2.40 1.55
N PRO A 309 -2.45 -1.64 2.57
CA PRO A 309 -3.64 -0.82 2.47
C PRO A 309 -3.54 0.23 1.34
N GLU A 310 -4.62 0.34 0.58
CA GLU A 310 -4.75 1.21 -0.58
C GLU A 310 -6.10 1.93 -0.59
N LEU A 311 -6.26 2.85 -1.54
CA LEU A 311 -7.51 3.55 -1.80
C LEU A 311 -7.77 3.60 -3.30
N ARG A 312 -9.01 3.29 -3.69
CA ARG A 312 -9.54 3.56 -5.03
C ARG A 312 -10.50 4.75 -4.97
N VAL A 313 -10.52 5.54 -6.04
CA VAL A 313 -11.32 6.76 -6.15
C VAL A 313 -12.18 6.67 -7.41
N THR A 314 -13.49 6.91 -7.26
CA THR A 314 -14.46 6.88 -8.36
C THR A 314 -15.30 8.16 -8.37
N SER A 315 -15.95 8.47 -9.49
CA SER A 315 -16.85 9.64 -9.60
C SER A 315 -18.22 9.39 -8.98
N ASP A 316 -18.76 8.18 -9.14
CA ASP A 316 -20.15 7.81 -8.81
C ASP A 316 -20.26 6.54 -7.93
N GLY A 317 -19.13 5.95 -7.54
CA GLY A 317 -19.05 4.67 -6.86
C GLY A 317 -18.61 3.50 -7.75
N PHE A 318 -18.58 3.67 -9.08
CA PHE A 318 -18.21 2.61 -10.03
C PHE A 318 -17.13 3.08 -11.02
N GLU A 319 -17.34 4.22 -11.67
CA GLU A 319 -16.45 4.74 -12.71
C GLU A 319 -15.15 5.27 -12.12
N SER A 320 -14.02 4.73 -12.59
CA SER A 320 -12.70 5.14 -12.14
C SER A 320 -12.39 6.58 -12.57
N MET A 321 -11.87 7.39 -11.64
CA MET A 321 -11.44 8.75 -11.98
C MET A 321 -10.10 8.75 -12.73
N GLN A 322 -9.85 9.80 -13.53
CA GLN A 322 -8.56 9.96 -14.21
C GLN A 322 -7.41 10.15 -13.20
N ALA A 323 -6.26 9.53 -13.48
CA ALA A 323 -5.09 9.48 -12.59
C ALA A 323 -4.62 10.85 -12.07
N LYS A 324 -4.72 11.90 -12.90
CA LYS A 324 -4.33 13.28 -12.52
C LYS A 324 -5.09 13.83 -11.31
N TYR A 325 -6.33 13.38 -11.08
CA TYR A 325 -7.14 13.79 -9.93
C TYR A 325 -6.98 12.86 -8.73
N ILE A 326 -6.61 11.59 -8.95
CA ILE A 326 -6.42 10.57 -7.91
C ILE A 326 -5.13 10.81 -7.14
N GLY A 327 -4.02 11.02 -7.86
CA GLY A 327 -2.67 11.05 -7.27
C GLY A 327 -2.56 12.05 -6.12
N ARG A 328 -2.95 13.31 -6.35
CA ARG A 328 -2.92 14.37 -5.32
C ARG A 328 -3.75 14.01 -4.08
N GLN A 329 -4.93 13.44 -4.27
CA GLN A 329 -5.86 13.14 -3.18
C GLN A 329 -5.39 11.96 -2.32
N VAL A 330 -4.97 10.88 -2.97
CA VAL A 330 -4.46 9.68 -2.31
C VAL A 330 -3.14 9.98 -1.61
N THR A 331 -2.21 10.70 -2.26
CA THR A 331 -0.93 11.10 -1.65
C THR A 331 -1.16 11.94 -0.41
N ARG A 332 -2.05 12.94 -0.44
CA ARG A 332 -2.36 13.77 0.74
C ARG A 332 -2.97 12.96 1.90
N LYS A 333 -3.72 11.90 1.61
CA LYS A 333 -4.24 11.00 2.65
C LYS A 333 -3.14 10.10 3.21
N LYS A 334 -2.36 9.47 2.33
CA LYS A 334 -1.27 8.57 2.72
C LYS A 334 -0.17 9.29 3.49
N SER A 335 0.13 10.55 3.18
CA SER A 335 1.11 11.36 3.92
C SER A 335 0.72 11.68 5.37
N ARG A 336 -0.51 11.34 5.77
CA ARG A 336 -1.04 11.52 7.13
C ARG A 336 -1.36 10.18 7.80
N LEU A 337 -1.03 9.06 7.16
CA LEU A 337 -1.13 7.72 7.78
C LEU A 337 0.18 7.46 8.51
N PHE A 338 0.20 7.71 9.81
CA PHE A 338 1.33 7.36 10.66
C PHE A 338 1.25 5.88 11.05
N ASN A 339 2.25 5.38 11.79
CA ASN A 339 2.37 3.95 12.12
C ASN A 339 1.08 3.37 12.73
N HIS A 340 0.49 4.05 13.70
CA HIS A 340 -0.76 3.63 14.33
C HIS A 340 -1.92 3.53 13.32
N ASP A 341 -2.07 4.51 12.43
CA ASP A 341 -3.13 4.48 11.40
C ASP A 341 -2.92 3.34 10.41
N LEU A 342 -1.68 3.13 9.98
CA LEU A 342 -1.32 2.04 9.07
C LEU A 342 -1.60 0.69 9.72
N LEU A 343 -1.21 0.48 10.97
CA LEU A 343 -1.50 -0.75 11.71
C LEU A 343 -3.01 -0.93 11.91
N GLY A 344 -3.77 0.14 12.11
CA GLY A 344 -5.23 0.10 12.14
C GLY A 344 -5.85 -0.37 10.81
N GLU A 345 -5.29 0.03 9.67
CA GLU A 345 -5.69 -0.46 8.35
C GLU A 345 -5.28 -1.92 8.13
N VAL A 346 -4.08 -2.32 8.55
CA VAL A 346 -3.63 -3.71 8.47
C VAL A 346 -4.49 -4.61 9.37
N GLN A 347 -4.83 -4.16 10.59
CA GLN A 347 -5.76 -4.84 11.48
C GLN A 347 -7.11 -5.08 10.80
N PHE A 348 -7.66 -4.03 10.17
CA PHE A 348 -8.92 -4.16 9.43
C PHE A 348 -8.83 -5.25 8.35
N TRP A 349 -7.77 -5.24 7.53
CA TRP A 349 -7.64 -6.21 6.45
C TRP A 349 -7.37 -7.63 6.92
N ARG A 350 -6.51 -7.84 7.92
CA ARG A 350 -6.25 -9.20 8.45
C ARG A 350 -7.49 -9.79 9.12
N ASP A 351 -8.26 -8.97 9.86
CA ASP A 351 -9.53 -9.38 10.48
C ASP A 351 -10.59 -9.70 9.42
N PHE A 352 -10.74 -8.84 8.41
CA PHE A 352 -11.71 -9.03 7.34
C PHE A 352 -11.42 -10.26 6.49
N LEU A 353 -10.14 -10.46 6.10
CA LEU A 353 -9.72 -11.62 5.31
C LEU A 353 -9.81 -12.92 6.12
N GLY A 354 -9.50 -12.86 7.41
CA GLY A 354 -9.59 -13.99 8.34
C GLY A 354 -10.97 -14.19 8.95
N ARG A 355 -11.97 -13.35 8.68
CA ARG A 355 -13.31 -13.42 9.29
C ARG A 355 -13.27 -13.51 10.83
N SER A 356 -12.37 -12.75 11.45
CA SER A 356 -12.12 -12.77 12.89
C SER A 356 -11.65 -14.12 13.47
N THR A 357 -10.98 -14.96 12.67
CA THR A 357 -10.33 -16.21 13.10
C THR A 357 -8.80 -16.05 13.13
N PRO A 358 -8.04 -16.98 13.75
CA PRO A 358 -6.57 -16.92 13.78
C PRO A 358 -5.90 -17.20 12.42
N ARG A 359 -6.65 -17.61 11.39
CA ARG A 359 -6.09 -18.10 10.12
C ARG A 359 -6.96 -17.70 8.92
N ILE A 360 -6.30 -17.33 7.82
CA ILE A 360 -6.93 -17.23 6.51
C ILE A 360 -6.72 -18.57 5.81
N PHE A 361 -7.83 -19.27 5.55
CA PHE A 361 -7.82 -20.64 5.06
C PHE A 361 -8.17 -20.74 3.57
N PHE A 362 -7.39 -21.55 2.84
CA PHE A 362 -7.56 -21.80 1.41
C PHE A 362 -7.58 -23.33 1.17
N PRO A 363 -8.77 -23.96 1.18
CA PRO A 363 -8.90 -25.39 0.96
C PRO A 363 -8.86 -25.76 -0.51
N PHE A 364 -8.09 -26.78 -0.88
CA PHE A 364 -7.96 -27.24 -2.27
C PHE A 364 -8.51 -28.64 -2.55
N GLY A 365 -9.16 -29.30 -1.60
CA GLY A 365 -9.78 -30.61 -1.78
C GLY A 365 -9.81 -31.42 -0.48
N THR A 366 -10.20 -32.69 -0.58
CA THR A 366 -10.33 -33.65 0.54
C THR A 366 -8.98 -34.17 1.05
N ASP A 367 -7.91 -34.10 0.26
CA ASP A 367 -6.59 -34.65 0.60
C ASP A 367 -5.77 -33.79 1.58
N ARG A 368 -6.42 -33.00 2.46
CA ARG A 368 -5.78 -32.06 3.42
C ARG A 368 -4.78 -31.08 2.78
N GLN A 369 -4.88 -30.86 1.47
CA GLN A 369 -4.04 -29.91 0.74
C GLN A 369 -4.59 -28.49 0.91
N ASN A 370 -3.97 -27.75 1.82
CA ASN A 370 -4.41 -26.41 2.20
C ASN A 370 -3.27 -25.38 2.07
N LEU A 371 -3.66 -24.13 1.86
CA LEU A 371 -2.80 -22.96 2.11
C LEU A 371 -3.35 -22.24 3.35
N ILE A 372 -2.49 -21.99 4.34
CA ILE A 372 -2.88 -21.39 5.61
C ILE A 372 -2.00 -20.19 5.90
N VAL A 373 -2.63 -19.02 6.07
CA VAL A 373 -1.94 -17.78 6.45
C VAL A 373 -2.36 -17.40 7.87
N SER A 374 -1.41 -17.16 8.77
CA SER A 374 -1.74 -16.69 10.12
C SER A 374 -2.29 -15.26 10.08
N THR A 375 -3.31 -14.95 10.89
CA THR A 375 -3.75 -13.56 11.08
C THR A 375 -2.93 -12.84 12.16
N SER A 376 -1.96 -13.50 12.79
CA SER A 376 -1.01 -12.85 13.71
C SER A 376 -0.02 -11.97 12.94
N LEU A 377 0.17 -10.74 13.43
CA LEU A 377 1.14 -9.81 12.84
C LEU A 377 2.55 -10.29 13.14
N SER A 378 3.38 -10.38 12.11
CA SER A 378 4.82 -10.57 12.29
C SER A 378 5.39 -9.38 13.07
N SER A 379 6.24 -9.64 14.07
CA SER A 379 6.86 -8.61 14.89
C SER A 379 8.35 -8.81 15.05
N GLY A 380 9.09 -7.73 15.30
CA GLY A 380 10.52 -7.77 15.62
C GLY A 380 10.89 -6.76 16.71
N GLN A 381 11.99 -7.02 17.39
CA GLN A 381 12.55 -6.07 18.36
C GLN A 381 13.47 -5.08 17.64
N VAL A 382 13.32 -3.81 17.95
CA VAL A 382 14.19 -2.74 17.44
C VAL A 382 14.69 -1.87 18.59
N ARG A 383 15.94 -1.42 18.49
CA ARG A 383 16.55 -0.47 19.41
C ARG A 383 16.76 0.86 18.72
N TRP A 384 16.04 1.89 19.14
CA TRP A 384 15.99 3.19 18.44
C TRP A 384 15.59 4.33 19.39
N PRO A 385 15.74 5.61 19.00
CA PRO A 385 15.39 6.76 19.86
C PRO A 385 13.93 6.83 20.33
N GLY A 386 13.02 6.00 19.80
CA GLY A 386 11.61 6.00 20.17
C GLY A 386 10.79 7.10 19.47
N ILE A 387 9.47 7.05 19.70
CA ILE A 387 8.54 8.08 19.23
C ILE A 387 8.50 9.20 20.28
N PRO A 388 8.55 10.50 19.90
CA PRO A 388 8.30 11.59 20.84
C PRO A 388 6.98 11.40 21.60
N ALA A 389 6.94 11.72 22.89
CA ALA A 389 5.79 11.41 23.75
C ALA A 389 4.47 12.04 23.25
N GLU A 390 4.54 13.18 22.58
CA GLU A 390 3.40 13.86 21.95
C GLU A 390 2.82 13.12 20.72
N HIS A 391 3.54 12.13 20.20
CA HIS A 391 3.18 11.32 19.04
C HIS A 391 3.05 9.83 19.37
N ASP A 392 3.40 9.44 20.60
CA ASP A 392 3.30 8.05 21.04
C ASP A 392 1.83 7.67 21.26
N MET A 393 1.38 6.69 20.48
CA MET A 393 0.02 6.16 20.56
C MET A 393 0.11 4.69 20.98
N PRO A 394 -0.51 4.29 22.11
CA PRO A 394 -0.41 2.93 22.59
C PRO A 394 -1.01 1.95 21.58
N PHE A 395 -0.20 0.99 21.15
CA PHE A 395 -0.62 -0.09 20.28
C PHE A 395 -0.86 -1.36 21.12
N LYS A 396 -2.07 -1.94 20.99
CA LYS A 396 -2.37 -3.26 21.54
C LYS A 396 -2.67 -4.22 20.38
N ASN A 397 -1.82 -5.22 20.22
CA ASN A 397 -2.06 -6.28 19.25
C ASN A 397 -3.35 -7.02 19.59
N VAL A 398 -4.14 -7.33 18.57
CA VAL A 398 -5.32 -8.18 18.72
C VAL A 398 -4.91 -9.63 18.48
N GLU A 399 -5.25 -10.49 19.43
CA GLU A 399 -5.07 -11.93 19.31
C GLU A 399 -6.42 -12.61 19.15
N TYR A 400 -6.47 -13.60 18.26
CA TYR A 400 -7.64 -14.44 18.04
C TYR A 400 -7.43 -15.74 18.79
N VAL A 401 -8.47 -16.19 19.49
CA VAL A 401 -8.43 -17.47 20.20
C VAL A 401 -8.42 -18.57 19.16
N ASP A 402 -7.54 -19.55 19.36
CA ASP A 402 -7.54 -20.79 18.60
C ASP A 402 -8.35 -21.82 19.38
N ASP A 403 -9.55 -22.12 18.89
CA ASP A 403 -10.46 -23.10 19.50
C ASP A 403 -10.48 -24.42 18.70
N LEU A 404 -11.23 -25.40 19.20
CA LEU A 404 -11.30 -26.73 18.60
C LEU A 404 -11.80 -26.69 17.14
N PHE A 405 -12.68 -25.76 16.79
CA PHE A 405 -13.21 -25.62 15.43
C PHE A 405 -12.19 -24.99 14.49
N THR A 406 -11.48 -23.94 14.93
CA THR A 406 -10.42 -23.31 14.12
C THR A 406 -9.18 -24.20 13.98
N TRP A 407 -9.02 -25.15 14.89
CA TRP A 407 -8.01 -26.21 14.81
C TRP A 407 -8.42 -27.31 13.83
N ALA A 408 -9.66 -27.82 13.92
CA ALA A 408 -10.19 -28.83 13.00
C ALA A 408 -10.18 -28.37 11.53
N GLU A 409 -10.57 -27.11 11.27
CA GLU A 409 -10.47 -26.50 9.94
C GLU A 409 -9.02 -26.50 9.42
N ALA A 410 -8.03 -26.23 10.28
CA ALA A 410 -6.63 -26.18 9.89
C ALA A 410 -6.06 -27.56 9.54
N GLU A 411 -6.45 -28.60 10.29
CA GLU A 411 -6.08 -29.99 10.03
C GLU A 411 -6.84 -30.60 8.84
N GLY A 412 -7.86 -29.89 8.32
CA GLY A 412 -8.72 -30.40 7.25
C GLY A 412 -9.54 -31.60 7.70
N LEU A 413 -9.92 -31.64 8.98
CA LEU A 413 -10.87 -32.60 9.52
C LEU A 413 -12.28 -32.10 9.18
N SER A 414 -13.04 -32.88 8.42
CA SER A 414 -14.46 -32.61 8.17
C SER A 414 -15.32 -33.38 9.17
N ASP A 415 -16.53 -32.91 9.47
CA ASP A 415 -17.49 -33.65 10.33
C ASP A 415 -17.75 -35.09 9.80
N ASP A 416 -17.53 -35.34 8.50
CA ASP A 416 -17.63 -36.68 7.89
C ASP A 416 -16.52 -37.66 8.35
N ASP A 417 -15.42 -37.17 8.96
CA ASP A 417 -14.34 -38.03 9.48
C ASP A 417 -14.69 -38.68 10.83
N GLU A 418 -15.66 -38.14 11.58
CA GLU A 418 -16.13 -38.76 12.83
C GLU A 418 -16.96 -40.04 12.56
N ASP A 419 -17.70 -40.08 11.45
CA ASP A 419 -18.52 -41.23 11.06
C ASP A 419 -17.67 -42.42 10.55
N GLU A 420 -16.48 -42.18 9.99
CA GLU A 420 -15.56 -43.26 9.59
C GLU A 420 -14.84 -43.91 10.79
N GLU A 421 -14.59 -43.15 11.87
CA GLU A 421 -13.98 -43.71 13.09
C GLU A 421 -14.96 -44.59 13.90
N GLU A 422 -16.28 -44.35 13.79
CA GLU A 422 -17.31 -45.18 14.42
C GLU A 422 -17.64 -46.44 13.60
N ALA A 423 -17.37 -46.44 12.29
CA ALA A 423 -17.51 -47.62 11.42
C ALA A 423 -16.36 -48.65 11.56
N LEU A 424 -15.28 -48.29 12.25
CA LEU A 424 -14.08 -49.11 12.48
C LEU A 424 -13.94 -49.61 13.94
N ARG A 425 -14.99 -49.50 14.76
CA ARG A 425 -15.02 -50.04 16.13
C ARG A 425 -15.93 -51.25 16.31
#